data_AF-A0A7Y0Q6E3-F1
#
_entry.id   AF-A0A7Y0Q6E3-F1
#
_cell.length_a   1.000
_cell.length_b   1.000
_cell.length_c   1.000
_cell.angle_alpha   90.00
_cell.angle_beta   90.00
_cell.angle_gamma   90.00
#
_symmetry.space_group_name_H-M   'P 1'
#
loop_
_entity.id
_entity.type
_entity.pdbx_description
1 polymer ?
#
loop_
_entity_poly.entity_id
_entity_poly.type
_entity_poly.pdbx_seq_one_letter_code
_entity_poly.pdbx_strand_id
1 'polypeptide(L)' 'IQLTGVRHDQPPQLVSVTYPWTVQTAVAEDRLTRLVETAKRNSPVFQTLALAIPVSGTVMRTDEAAPI' A
#
# COMPACT_ATOMS: atom_id res chain seq x y z
N ILE A 1 4.90 5.91 5.92
CA ILE A 1 3.74 5.44 5.14
C ILE A 1 2.83 6.64 4.90
N GLN A 2 2.39 6.86 3.66
CA GLN A 2 1.42 7.92 3.33
C GLN A 2 0.16 7.29 2.75
N LEU A 3 -1.01 7.84 3.08
CA LEU A 3 -2.31 7.39 2.61
C LEU A 3 -3.05 8.60 2.04
N THR A 4 -3.46 8.51 0.78
CA THR A 4 -4.24 9.55 0.09
C THR A 4 -5.56 8.95 -0.37
N GLY A 5 -6.65 9.66 -0.12
CA GLY A 5 -7.99 9.27 -0.58
C GLY A 5 -8.61 10.37 -1.41
N VAL A 6 -9.29 9.99 -2.50
CA VAL A 6 -10.14 10.90 -3.27
C VAL A 6 -11.58 10.63 -2.92
N ARG A 7 -12.38 11.67 -2.68
CA ARG A 7 -13.80 11.55 -2.39
C ARG A 7 -14.64 12.46 -3.30
N HIS A 8 -15.88 12.07 -3.55
CA HIS A 8 -16.93 12.98 -3.94
C HIS A 8 -17.49 13.65 -2.69
N ASP A 9 -17.95 14.90 -2.82
CA ASP A 9 -18.47 15.66 -1.69
C ASP A 9 -20.00 15.57 -1.55
N GLN A 10 -20.76 15.29 -2.63
CA GLN A 10 -22.23 15.15 -2.59
C GLN A 10 -22.76 14.07 -3.58
N PRO A 11 -23.29 12.93 -3.09
CA PRO A 11 -23.17 12.47 -1.71
C PRO A 11 -21.70 12.20 -1.35
N PRO A 12 -21.30 12.36 -0.08
CA PRO A 12 -19.94 12.12 0.34
C PRO A 12 -19.60 10.63 0.21
N GLN A 13 -18.70 10.30 -0.72
CA GLN A 13 -18.33 8.93 -1.02
C GLN A 13 -16.85 8.86 -1.35
N LEU A 14 -16.13 7.93 -0.71
CA LEU A 14 -14.75 7.63 -1.07
C LEU A 14 -14.74 7.00 -2.47
N VAL A 15 -13.85 7.49 -3.34
CA VAL A 15 -13.79 7.11 -4.76
C VAL A 15 -12.53 6.29 -5.04
N SER A 16 -11.42 6.61 -4.40
CA SER A 16 -10.19 5.84 -4.54
C SER A 16 -9.26 6.04 -3.35
N VAL A 17 -8.34 5.10 -3.18
CA VAL A 17 -7.26 5.17 -2.19
C VAL A 17 -5.93 4.85 -2.86
N THR A 18 -4.93 5.69 -2.59
CA THR A 18 -3.54 5.46 -3.00
C THR A 18 -2.61 5.50 -1.79
N TYR A 19 -1.74 4.50 -1.67
CA TYR A 19 -0.84 4.36 -0.52
C TYR A 19 0.60 4.04 -0.95
N PRO A 20 1.40 5.04 -1.32
CA PRO A 20 2.84 4.82 -1.49
C PRO A 20 3.47 4.56 -0.13
N TRP A 21 4.32 3.53 -0.05
CA TRP A 21 5.10 3.28 1.14
C TRP A 21 6.53 2.83 0.81
N THR A 22 7.42 3.20 1.72
CA THR A 22 8.83 2.92 1.63
C THR A 22 9.20 2.01 2.78
N VAL A 23 9.89 0.90 2.47
CA VAL A 23 10.30 -0.10 3.45
C VAL A 23 11.83 -0.16 3.46
N GLN A 24 12.41 0.06 4.63
CA GLN A 24 13.82 -0.19 4.87
C GLN A 24 13.99 -1.65 5.26
N THR A 25 14.66 -2.42 4.42
CA THR A 25 14.88 -3.84 4.67
C THR A 25 16.03 -4.38 3.82
N ALA A 26 16.83 -5.29 4.39
CA ALA A 26 17.83 -6.06 3.66
C ALA A 26 17.22 -7.18 2.79
N VAL A 27 15.89 -7.34 2.82
CA VAL A 27 15.19 -8.39 2.08
C VAL A 27 15.18 -8.08 0.57
N ALA A 28 15.42 -9.10 -0.24
CA ALA A 28 15.34 -9.01 -1.70
C ALA A 28 13.96 -8.55 -2.17
N GLU A 29 13.92 -7.78 -3.27
CA GLU A 29 12.70 -7.18 -3.81
C GLU A 29 11.59 -8.21 -4.08
N ASP A 30 11.92 -9.36 -4.67
CA ASP A 30 10.96 -10.45 -4.92
C ASP A 30 10.26 -10.94 -3.65
N ARG A 31 11.00 -11.05 -2.54
CA ARG A 31 10.43 -11.48 -1.26
C ARG A 31 9.56 -10.38 -0.65
N LEU A 32 9.95 -9.13 -0.79
CA LEU A 32 9.14 -7.98 -0.38
C LEU A 32 7.82 -7.95 -1.17
N THR A 33 7.88 -8.11 -2.49
CA THR A 33 6.68 -8.19 -3.34
C THR A 33 5.75 -9.32 -2.92
N ARG A 34 6.28 -10.53 -2.68
CA ARG A 34 5.46 -11.66 -2.18
C ARG A 34 4.83 -11.38 -0.82
N LEU A 35 5.57 -10.73 0.07
CA LEU A 35 5.06 -10.34 1.39
C LEU A 35 3.90 -9.35 1.26
N VAL A 36 4.05 -8.36 0.38
CA VAL A 36 3.02 -7.34 0.10
C VAL A 36 1.76 -8.00 -0.44
N GLU A 37 1.89 -8.91 -1.41
CA GLU A 37 0.74 -9.64 -1.96
C GLU A 37 0.08 -10.53 -0.91
N THR A 38 0.87 -11.15 -0.03
CA THR A 38 0.36 -11.93 1.10
C THR A 38 -0.39 -11.04 2.09
N ALA A 39 0.13 -9.86 2.40
CA ALA A 39 -0.53 -8.90 3.29
C ALA A 39 -1.85 -8.39 2.71
N LYS A 40 -1.88 -8.06 1.40
CA LYS A 40 -3.12 -7.69 0.68
C LYS A 40 -4.16 -8.81 0.76
N ARG A 41 -3.74 -10.05 0.50
CA ARG A 41 -4.62 -11.22 0.54
C ARG A 41 -5.15 -11.51 1.95
N ASN A 42 -4.43 -11.16 3.00
CA ASN A 42 -4.86 -11.45 4.38
C ASN A 42 -5.46 -10.25 5.12
N SER A 43 -5.49 -9.06 4.51
CA SER A 43 -6.03 -7.84 5.13
C SER A 43 -7.54 -7.71 4.85
N PRO A 44 -8.41 -7.84 5.87
CA PRO A 44 -9.86 -7.71 5.67
C PRO A 44 -10.26 -6.31 5.22
N VAL A 45 -9.54 -5.28 5.71
CA VAL A 45 -9.76 -3.89 5.32
C VAL A 45 -9.44 -3.68 3.85
N PHE A 46 -8.29 -4.19 3.38
CA PHE A 46 -7.90 -4.08 1.98
C PHE A 46 -8.91 -4.78 1.08
N GLN A 47 -9.29 -6.02 1.42
CA GLN A 47 -10.26 -6.79 0.64
C GLN A 47 -11.61 -6.07 0.57
N THR A 48 -12.11 -5.58 1.70
CA THR A 48 -13.42 -4.91 1.76
C THR A 48 -13.41 -3.63 0.91
N LEU A 49 -12.37 -2.81 1.02
CA LEU A 49 -12.26 -1.57 0.25
C LEU A 49 -12.05 -1.83 -1.24
N ALA A 50 -11.23 -2.82 -1.60
CA ALA A 50 -10.95 -3.17 -3.00
C ALA A 50 -12.19 -3.67 -3.78
N LEU A 51 -13.23 -4.14 -3.09
CA LEU A 51 -14.52 -4.49 -3.71
C LEU A 51 -15.36 -3.27 -4.08
N ALA A 52 -15.20 -2.17 -3.34
CA ALA A 52 -16.03 -0.98 -3.48
C ALA A 52 -15.35 0.12 -4.31
N ILE A 53 -14.03 0.24 -4.20
CA ILE A 53 -13.26 1.33 -4.81
C ILE A 53 -11.88 0.85 -5.29
N PRO A 54 -11.28 1.51 -6.29
CA PRO A 54 -9.87 1.33 -6.61
C PRO A 54 -8.96 1.61 -5.40
N VAL A 55 -8.13 0.63 -5.06
CA VAL A 55 -7.11 0.72 -4.01
C VAL A 55 -5.76 0.34 -4.60
N SER A 56 -4.82 1.27 -4.65
CA SER A 56 -3.50 1.06 -5.27
C SER A 56 -2.36 1.53 -4.37
N GLY A 57 -1.23 0.81 -4.40
CA GLY A 57 -0.07 1.18 -3.61
C GLY A 57 1.21 0.69 -4.27
N THR A 58 2.23 1.54 -4.22
CA THR A 58 3.58 1.25 -4.70
C THR A 58 4.50 1.05 -3.51
N VAL A 59 5.33 0.01 -3.60
CA VAL A 59 6.31 -0.34 -2.57
C VAL A 59 7.68 0.01 -3.08
N MET A 60 8.37 0.90 -2.39
CA MET A 60 9.76 1.21 -2.66
C MET A 60 10.64 0.64 -1.56
N ARG A 61 11.68 -0.10 -1.94
CA ARG A 61 12.75 -0.46 -1.01
C ARG A 61 13.70 0.74 -0.88
N THR A 62 14.10 1.05 0.34
CA THR A 62 15.27 1.91 0.56
C THR A 62 16.36 1.06 1.20
N ASP A 63 17.52 1.03 0.56
CA ASP A 63 18.68 0.36 1.12
C ASP A 63 19.18 1.16 2.32
N GLU A 64 19.38 0.47 3.42
CA GLU A 64 20.07 1.01 4.57
C GLU A 64 21.51 1.34 4.12
N ALA A 65 21.84 2.63 4.05
CA ALA A 65 23.24 3.04 4.06
C ALA A 65 23.76 2.65 5.44
N ALA A 66 24.51 1.56 5.51
CA ALA A 66 25.23 1.18 6.72
C ALA A 66 25.97 2.41 7.26
N PRO A 67 25.81 2.80 8.54
CA PRO A 67 26.65 3.81 9.12
C PRO A 67 28.11 3.31 9.08
N ILE A 68 28.95 4.10 8.40
CA ILE A 68 30.42 3.97 8.38
C ILE A 68 31.00 4.11 9.79
#